data_AF-A0A2V8HCU0-F1
#
_entry.id   AF-A0A2V8HCU0-F1
#
_cell.length_a   1.000
_cell.length_b   1.000
_cell.length_c   1.000
_cell.angle_alpha   90.00
_cell.angle_beta   90.00
_cell.angle_gamma   90.00
#
_symmetry.space_group_name_H-M   'P 1'
#
loop_
_entity.id
_entity.type
_entity.pdbx_description
1 polymer ?
#
loop_
_entity_poly.entity_id
_entity_poly.type
_entity_poly.pdbx_seq_one_letter_code
_entity_poly.pdbx_strand_id
1 'polypeptide(L)'
;MQPKIITKPGFKIIGIEVRTSNPDEMSGKGKIGEIWQKFYSENILSKIPGKRGDAVLAAYTDYESDVNGAYSLIIGSEVDSLANIPAGLVGREIPAAKYAVFTSAGGAIPGVIIDVWKKIWDYKGAARAYQTDLEVYGKESRDPNNAQVEVYVSIR
;
A
#
# COMPACT_ATOMS: atom_id res chain seq x y z
N MET A 1 7.88 8.96 -16.53
CA MET A 1 8.72 8.24 -15.55
C MET A 1 8.86 6.81 -16.04
N GLN A 2 10.08 6.26 -16.09
CA GLN A 2 10.30 4.86 -16.44
C GLN A 2 10.44 4.06 -15.14
N PRO A 3 9.54 3.11 -14.84
CA PRO A 3 9.61 2.35 -13.61
C PRO A 3 10.76 1.33 -13.65
N LYS A 4 11.28 0.98 -12.47
CA LYS A 4 12.19 -0.15 -12.34
C LYS A 4 11.36 -1.44 -12.27
N ILE A 5 11.70 -2.43 -13.09
CA ILE A 5 11.06 -3.74 -13.05
C ILE A 5 11.83 -4.66 -12.09
N ILE A 6 11.14 -5.26 -11.14
CA ILE A 6 11.73 -6.21 -10.19
C ILE A 6 10.80 -7.42 -9.97
N THR A 7 11.35 -8.49 -9.40
CA THR A 7 10.58 -9.59 -8.81
C THR A 7 10.76 -9.54 -7.30
N LYS A 8 9.67 -9.56 -6.54
CA LYS A 8 9.70 -9.61 -5.07
C LYS A 8 9.16 -10.98 -4.60
N PRO A 9 9.83 -11.66 -3.64
CA PRO A 9 9.29 -12.87 -3.04
C PRO A 9 7.99 -12.57 -2.28
N GLY A 10 7.20 -13.60 -2.04
CA GLY A 10 6.02 -13.49 -1.19
C GLY A 10 6.40 -13.16 0.24
N PHE A 11 5.49 -12.50 0.96
CA PHE A 11 5.70 -12.07 2.35
C PHE A 11 4.37 -12.05 3.10
N LYS A 12 4.41 -11.78 4.41
CA LYS A 12 3.22 -11.70 5.26
C LYS A 12 3.07 -10.29 5.79
N ILE A 13 1.84 -9.80 5.87
CA ILE A 13 1.50 -8.50 6.44
C ILE A 13 0.46 -8.68 7.54
N ILE A 14 0.63 -7.93 8.64
CA ILE A 14 -0.41 -7.74 9.65
C ILE A 14 -0.75 -6.25 9.71
N GLY A 15 -2.03 -5.91 9.80
CA GLY A 15 -2.50 -4.52 9.79
C GLY A 15 -3.99 -4.37 10.04
N ILE A 16 -4.52 -3.19 9.71
CA ILE A 16 -5.96 -2.94 9.64
C ILE A 16 -6.40 -2.90 8.18
N GLU A 17 -7.63 -3.32 7.91
CA GLU A 17 -8.18 -3.44 6.55
C GLU A 17 -9.44 -2.59 6.38
N VAL A 18 -9.60 -2.03 5.19
CA VAL A 18 -10.86 -1.47 4.71
C VAL A 18 -11.11 -1.86 3.26
N ARG A 19 -12.38 -2.00 2.88
CA ARG A 19 -12.79 -2.19 1.48
C ARG A 19 -13.41 -0.93 0.91
N THR A 20 -12.92 -0.51 -0.25
CA THR A 20 -13.30 0.73 -0.93
C THR A 20 -13.18 0.61 -2.45
N SER A 21 -13.43 1.68 -3.18
CA SER A 21 -13.32 1.78 -4.64
C SER A 21 -12.82 3.16 -5.05
N ASN A 22 -12.18 3.28 -6.22
CA ASN A 22 -11.75 4.60 -6.71
C ASN A 22 -12.91 5.61 -6.86
N PRO A 23 -14.11 5.22 -7.33
CA PRO A 23 -15.28 6.09 -7.32
C PRO A 23 -15.62 6.63 -5.93
N ASP A 24 -15.63 5.78 -4.89
CA ASP A 24 -15.93 6.21 -3.52
C ASP A 24 -14.86 7.17 -2.97
N GLU A 25 -13.58 6.88 -3.21
CA GLU A 25 -12.45 7.73 -2.82
C GLU A 25 -12.49 9.11 -3.48
N MET A 26 -13.07 9.21 -4.67
CA MET A 26 -13.25 10.48 -5.39
C MET A 26 -14.57 11.19 -5.07
N SER A 27 -15.57 10.48 -4.52
CA SER A 27 -16.93 11.01 -4.32
C SER A 27 -17.24 11.44 -2.88
N GLY A 28 -16.22 11.75 -2.07
CA GLY A 28 -16.38 12.15 -0.67
C GLY A 28 -16.81 11.03 0.29
N LYS A 29 -16.85 9.78 -0.19
CA LYS A 29 -17.12 8.56 0.60
C LYS A 29 -15.84 7.76 0.84
N GLY A 30 -14.69 8.38 0.60
CA GLY A 30 -13.39 7.76 0.68
C GLY A 30 -13.07 7.30 2.10
N LYS A 31 -12.48 6.13 2.19
CA LYS A 31 -12.12 5.47 3.44
C LYS A 31 -10.61 5.42 3.65
N ILE A 32 -9.80 5.73 2.63
CA ILE A 32 -8.33 5.68 2.73
C ILE A 32 -7.82 6.68 3.78
N GLY A 33 -8.34 7.91 3.77
CA GLY A 33 -7.96 8.92 4.78
C GLY A 33 -8.31 8.48 6.21
N GLU A 34 -9.50 7.93 6.40
CA GLU A 34 -9.98 7.47 7.71
C GLU A 34 -9.16 6.30 8.26
N ILE A 35 -8.83 5.31 7.42
CA ILE A 35 -8.01 4.16 7.86
C ILE A 35 -6.58 4.60 8.20
N TRP A 36 -5.99 5.55 7.48
CA TRP A 36 -4.68 6.13 7.85
C TRP A 36 -4.75 6.88 9.19
N GLN A 37 -5.78 7.70 9.39
CA GLN A 37 -6.00 8.39 10.66
C GLN A 37 -6.14 7.39 11.81
N LYS A 38 -6.92 6.32 11.62
CA LYS A 38 -7.09 5.23 12.59
C LYS A 38 -5.75 4.55 12.89
N PHE A 39 -4.97 4.22 11.85
CA PHE A 39 -3.68 3.55 11.99
C PHE A 39 -2.74 4.31 12.93
N TYR A 40 -2.62 5.62 12.75
CA TYR A 40 -1.75 6.47 13.58
C TYR A 40 -2.35 6.79 14.95
N SER A 41 -3.61 7.21 15.01
CA SER A 41 -4.25 7.60 16.27
C SER A 41 -4.34 6.45 17.28
N GLU A 42 -4.56 5.23 16.81
CA GLU A 42 -4.60 4.03 17.67
C GLU A 42 -3.23 3.37 17.85
N ASN A 43 -2.15 3.98 17.33
CA ASN A 43 -0.79 3.46 17.37
C ASN A 43 -0.68 1.99 16.93
N ILE A 44 -1.36 1.64 15.84
CA ILE A 44 -1.50 0.25 15.36
C ILE A 44 -0.14 -0.40 15.10
N LEU A 45 0.81 0.35 14.53
CA LEU A 45 2.16 -0.15 14.26
C LEU A 45 2.84 -0.76 15.50
N SER A 46 2.65 -0.15 16.67
CA SER A 46 3.22 -0.65 17.93
C SER A 46 2.63 -2.00 18.37
N LYS A 47 1.37 -2.27 17.99
CA LYS A 47 0.62 -3.48 18.37
C LYS A 47 0.98 -4.69 17.51
N ILE A 48 1.60 -4.49 16.35
CA ILE A 48 1.97 -5.58 15.43
C ILE A 48 3.20 -6.35 15.96
N PRO A 49 3.11 -7.66 16.23
CA PRO A 49 4.25 -8.48 16.66
C PRO A 49 5.12 -8.93 15.47
N GLY A 50 6.38 -9.28 15.73
CA GLY A 50 7.25 -9.94 14.74
C GLY A 50 7.49 -9.12 13.47
N LYS A 51 7.49 -7.79 13.58
CA LYS A 51 7.71 -6.86 12.46
C LYS A 51 9.10 -7.03 11.85
N ARG A 52 9.16 -6.96 10.53
CA ARG A 52 10.40 -6.91 9.75
C ARG A 52 10.70 -5.46 9.37
N GLY A 53 11.57 -4.84 10.15
CA GLY A 53 11.97 -3.45 9.97
C GLY A 53 10.89 -2.44 10.40
N ASP A 54 11.10 -1.18 10.03
CA ASP A 54 10.29 -0.04 10.49
C ASP A 54 9.33 0.50 9.41
N ALA A 55 9.29 -0.13 8.24
CA ALA A 55 8.47 0.36 7.14
C ALA A 55 6.98 0.10 7.41
N VAL A 56 6.16 1.09 7.06
CA VAL A 56 4.70 0.93 6.97
C VAL A 56 4.37 0.59 5.52
N LEU A 57 3.51 -0.41 5.33
CA LEU A 57 3.02 -0.85 4.04
C LEU A 57 1.54 -0.53 3.92
N ALA A 58 1.15 0.00 2.78
CA ALA A 58 -0.25 0.04 2.36
C ALA A 58 -0.41 -0.90 1.16
N ALA A 59 -1.07 -2.05 1.40
CA ALA A 59 -1.26 -3.09 0.41
C ALA A 59 -2.68 -3.06 -0.15
N TYR A 60 -2.78 -2.72 -1.43
CA TYR A 60 -4.01 -2.76 -2.22
C TYR A 60 -4.14 -4.15 -2.82
N THR A 61 -5.15 -4.91 -2.42
CA THR A 61 -5.33 -6.32 -2.77
C THR A 61 -6.80 -6.65 -2.97
N ASP A 62 -7.10 -7.90 -3.32
CA ASP A 62 -8.46 -8.44 -3.44
C ASP A 62 -9.30 -7.59 -4.40
N TYR A 63 -8.67 -7.16 -5.51
CA TYR A 63 -9.33 -6.40 -6.56
C TYR A 63 -10.49 -7.21 -7.14
N GLU A 64 -11.65 -6.58 -7.24
CA GLU A 64 -12.83 -7.18 -7.85
C GLU A 64 -12.66 -7.36 -9.36
N SER A 65 -11.99 -6.42 -10.02
CA SER A 65 -11.79 -6.43 -11.47
C SER A 65 -10.54 -5.65 -11.88
N ASP A 66 -10.68 -4.33 -12.01
CA ASP A 66 -9.65 -3.42 -12.48
C ASP A 66 -9.63 -2.12 -11.65
N VAL A 67 -9.16 -1.02 -12.26
CA VAL A 67 -9.12 0.32 -11.64
C VAL A 67 -10.49 0.83 -11.19
N ASN A 68 -11.61 0.31 -11.70
CA ASN A 68 -12.96 0.73 -11.32
C ASN A 68 -13.61 -0.21 -10.29
N GLY A 69 -13.06 -1.41 -10.10
CA GLY A 69 -13.58 -2.39 -9.14
C GLY A 69 -13.25 -2.04 -7.70
N ALA A 70 -13.98 -2.63 -6.76
CA ALA A 70 -13.63 -2.52 -5.35
C ALA A 70 -12.30 -3.24 -5.05
N TYR A 71 -11.57 -2.76 -4.05
CA TYR A 71 -10.33 -3.35 -3.55
C TYR A 71 -10.26 -3.23 -2.03
N SER A 72 -9.46 -4.10 -1.42
CA SER A 72 -9.11 -4.04 -0.02
C SER A 72 -7.79 -3.30 0.14
N LEU A 73 -7.73 -2.40 1.12
CA LEU A 73 -6.51 -1.73 1.54
C LEU A 73 -6.13 -2.20 2.93
N ILE A 74 -4.95 -2.78 3.07
CA ILE A 74 -4.36 -3.17 4.36
C ILE A 74 -3.22 -2.21 4.69
N ILE A 75 -3.31 -1.49 5.81
CA ILE A 75 -2.22 -0.66 6.33
C ILE A 75 -1.58 -1.38 7.52
N GLY A 76 -0.29 -1.68 7.41
CA GLY A 76 0.37 -2.59 8.32
C GLY A 76 1.89 -2.62 8.16
N SER A 77 2.49 -3.73 8.62
CA SER A 77 3.92 -3.99 8.50
C SER A 77 4.17 -5.44 8.08
N GLU A 78 5.28 -5.66 7.39
CA GLU A 78 5.73 -7.02 7.05
C GLU A 78 6.09 -7.77 8.34
N VAL A 79 5.70 -9.04 8.45
CA VAL A 79 5.96 -9.89 9.62
C VAL A 79 6.53 -11.25 9.25
N ASP A 80 7.22 -11.90 10.18
CA ASP A 80 7.77 -13.25 9.97
C ASP A 80 6.68 -14.34 9.98
N SER A 81 5.60 -14.13 10.75
CA SER A 81 4.58 -15.14 11.02
C SER A 81 3.19 -14.53 11.20
N LEU A 82 2.16 -15.29 10.81
CA LEU A 82 0.75 -15.01 11.07
C LEU A 82 0.18 -15.85 12.24
N ALA A 83 1.05 -16.51 13.02
CA ALA A 83 0.62 -17.39 14.11
C ALA A 83 -0.08 -16.64 15.26
N ASN A 84 0.25 -15.35 15.45
CA ASN A 84 -0.38 -14.51 16.46
C ASN A 84 -0.77 -13.17 15.84
N ILE A 85 -2.05 -13.05 15.48
CA ILE A 85 -2.64 -11.81 14.97
C ILE A 85 -3.38 -11.14 16.14
N PRO A 86 -2.96 -9.94 16.57
CA PRO A 86 -3.65 -9.22 17.64
C PRO A 86 -5.13 -8.98 17.33
N ALA A 87 -5.97 -8.98 18.36
CA ALA A 87 -7.40 -8.73 18.21
C ALA A 87 -7.67 -7.38 17.51
N GLY A 88 -8.59 -7.40 16.54
CA GLY A 88 -8.92 -6.22 15.72
C GLY A 88 -7.98 -5.95 14.55
N LEU A 89 -6.94 -6.77 14.35
CA LEU A 89 -6.07 -6.73 13.18
C LEU A 89 -6.36 -7.90 12.23
N VAL A 90 -5.93 -7.77 10.97
CA VAL A 90 -5.95 -8.82 9.97
C VAL A 90 -4.53 -9.26 9.62
N GLY A 91 -4.39 -10.51 9.18
CA GLY A 91 -3.18 -11.06 8.59
C GLY A 91 -3.42 -11.48 7.14
N ARG A 92 -2.43 -11.24 6.27
CA ARG A 92 -2.48 -11.64 4.86
C ARG A 92 -1.13 -12.16 4.40
N GLU A 93 -1.16 -13.23 3.60
CA GLU A 93 -0.02 -13.63 2.79
C GLU A 93 -0.10 -12.92 1.44
N ILE A 94 0.96 -12.20 1.09
CA ILE A 94 1.13 -11.56 -0.20
C ILE A 94 1.99 -12.49 -1.07
N PRO A 95 1.48 -12.96 -2.20
CA PRO A 95 2.22 -13.86 -3.08
C PRO A 95 3.43 -13.17 -3.73
N ALA A 96 4.40 -13.98 -4.17
CA ALA A 96 5.49 -13.48 -4.98
C ALA A 96 4.94 -12.92 -6.30
N ALA A 97 5.47 -11.77 -6.73
CA ALA A 97 5.01 -11.13 -7.96
C ALA A 97 6.12 -10.30 -8.61
N LYS A 98 5.88 -9.98 -9.88
CA LYS A 98 6.67 -9.02 -10.64
C LYS A 98 6.04 -7.64 -10.49
N TYR A 99 6.87 -6.63 -10.28
CA TYR A 99 6.43 -5.27 -10.01
C TYR A 99 7.09 -4.27 -10.94
N ALA A 100 6.30 -3.29 -11.39
CA ALA A 100 6.80 -2.00 -11.84
C ALA A 100 6.86 -1.06 -10.63
N VAL A 101 8.05 -0.60 -10.28
CA VAL A 101 8.29 0.27 -9.12
C VAL A 101 8.41 1.72 -9.57
N PHE A 102 7.56 2.56 -9.00
CA PHE A 102 7.47 3.99 -9.23
C PHE A 102 7.86 4.73 -7.96
N THR A 103 8.86 5.60 -8.03
CA THR A 103 9.26 6.42 -6.88
C THR A 103 8.61 7.79 -7.00
N SER A 104 7.94 8.25 -5.94
CA SER A 104 7.36 9.59 -5.91
C SER A 104 8.45 10.68 -6.00
N ALA A 105 8.04 11.89 -6.36
CA ALA A 105 8.87 13.05 -6.05
C ALA A 105 8.96 13.22 -4.52
N GLY A 106 9.98 13.94 -4.05
CA GLY A 106 10.03 14.38 -2.65
C GLY A 106 9.00 15.50 -2.42
N GLY A 107 8.29 15.45 -1.29
CA GLY A 107 7.34 16.49 -0.92
C GLY A 107 6.30 16.04 0.10
N ALA A 108 5.26 16.84 0.28
CA ALA A 108 4.28 16.62 1.34
C ALA A 108 3.30 15.47 1.04
N ILE A 109 3.03 14.64 2.04
CA ILE A 109 1.92 13.66 2.05
C ILE A 109 0.62 14.40 2.42
N PRO A 110 -0.51 14.13 1.76
CA PRO A 110 -0.73 13.07 0.77
C PRO A 110 -0.43 13.46 -0.69
N GLY A 111 -0.06 14.72 -0.97
CA GLY A 111 0.11 15.24 -2.33
C GLY A 111 1.01 14.39 -3.23
N VAL A 112 2.20 14.01 -2.75
CA VAL A 112 3.15 13.19 -3.52
C VAL A 112 2.62 11.79 -3.86
N ILE A 113 1.74 11.23 -3.02
CA ILE A 113 1.12 9.92 -3.21
C ILE A 113 0.03 10.01 -4.27
N ILE A 114 -0.81 11.03 -4.20
CA ILE A 114 -1.84 11.30 -5.21
C ILE A 114 -1.19 11.51 -6.58
N ASP A 115 -0.09 12.27 -6.64
CA ASP A 115 0.58 12.57 -7.90
C ASP A 115 1.29 11.36 -8.51
N VAL A 116 1.86 10.45 -7.71
CA VAL A 116 2.44 9.22 -8.24
C VAL A 116 1.36 8.27 -8.77
N TRP A 117 0.20 8.15 -8.11
CA TRP A 117 -0.91 7.34 -8.60
C TRP A 117 -1.51 7.85 -9.91
N LYS A 118 -1.67 9.18 -10.06
CA LYS A 118 -2.07 9.77 -11.35
C LYS A 118 -1.12 9.35 -12.48
N LYS A 119 0.19 9.43 -12.24
CA LYS A 119 1.22 8.99 -13.21
C LYS A 119 1.15 7.49 -13.51
N ILE A 120 0.81 6.67 -12.51
CA ILE A 120 0.63 5.21 -12.67
C ILE A 120 -0.59 4.92 -13.54
N TRP A 121 -1.72 5.62 -13.35
CA TRP A 121 -2.91 5.44 -14.18
C TRP A 121 -2.70 5.85 -15.64
N ASP A 122 -1.83 6.85 -15.88
CA ASP A 122 -1.46 7.28 -17.22
C ASP A 122 -0.39 6.38 -17.88
N TYR A 123 0.30 5.53 -17.11
CA TYR A 123 1.36 4.68 -17.61
C TYR A 123 0.84 3.59 -18.56
N LYS A 124 1.38 3.55 -19.78
CA LYS A 124 0.98 2.61 -20.86
C LYS A 124 1.99 1.48 -21.10
N GLY A 125 2.89 1.21 -20.15
CA GLY A 125 3.88 0.13 -20.29
C GLY A 125 3.30 -1.23 -19.92
N ALA A 126 3.93 -1.93 -18.97
CA ALA A 126 3.49 -3.27 -18.57
C ALA A 126 2.04 -3.28 -18.04
N ALA A 127 1.27 -4.29 -18.45
CA ALA A 127 -0.12 -4.44 -18.01
C ALA A 127 -0.17 -4.81 -16.51
N ARG A 128 -1.06 -4.14 -15.77
CA ARG A 128 -1.29 -4.42 -14.35
C ARG A 128 -1.85 -5.83 -14.16
N ALA A 129 -1.36 -6.51 -13.13
CA ALA A 129 -1.85 -7.82 -12.73
C ALA A 129 -3.08 -7.73 -11.82
N TYR A 130 -3.25 -6.61 -11.10
CA TYR A 130 -4.29 -6.43 -10.08
C TYR A 130 -4.27 -7.54 -9.01
N GLN A 131 -3.06 -7.98 -8.64
CA GLN A 131 -2.85 -8.98 -7.61
C GLN A 131 -2.69 -8.31 -6.25
N THR A 132 -1.57 -7.62 -6.05
CA THR A 132 -1.33 -6.76 -4.91
C THR A 132 -0.47 -5.61 -5.36
N ASP A 133 -0.87 -4.38 -5.06
CA ASP A 133 -0.01 -3.21 -5.23
C ASP A 133 0.35 -2.66 -3.85
N LEU A 134 1.54 -2.07 -3.73
CA LEU A 134 2.08 -1.65 -2.43
C LEU A 134 2.53 -0.20 -2.48
N GLU A 135 2.20 0.58 -1.46
CA GLU A 135 2.96 1.76 -1.09
C GLU A 135 3.90 1.39 0.07
N VAL A 136 5.17 1.79 -0.04
CA VAL A 136 6.20 1.50 0.96
C VAL A 136 6.67 2.80 1.59
N TYR A 137 6.25 3.03 2.83
CA TYR A 137 6.64 4.19 3.64
C TYR A 137 7.86 3.82 4.49
N GLY A 138 9.04 4.08 3.92
CA GLY A 138 10.33 3.75 4.52
C GLY A 138 10.96 4.93 5.29
N LYS A 139 12.30 4.89 5.42
CA LYS A 139 13.06 5.94 6.10
C LYS A 139 12.89 7.31 5.44
N GLU A 140 12.84 7.34 4.11
CA GLU A 140 12.66 8.55 3.29
C GLU A 140 11.25 9.16 3.39
N SER A 141 10.32 8.51 4.11
CA SER A 141 8.94 8.98 4.28
C SER A 141 8.65 9.45 5.72
N ARG A 142 9.68 9.54 6.58
CA ARG A 142 9.54 9.89 8.01
C ARG A 142 9.16 11.36 8.24
N ASP A 143 9.64 12.27 7.39
CA ASP A 143 9.18 13.65 7.39
C ASP A 143 7.99 13.78 6.43
N PRO A 144 6.75 13.95 6.94
CA PRO A 144 5.57 14.01 6.09
C PRO A 144 5.53 15.26 5.19
N ASN A 145 6.35 16.29 5.45
CA ASN A 145 6.45 17.47 4.60
C ASN A 145 7.47 17.32 3.46
N ASN A 146 8.36 16.34 3.56
CA ASN A 146 9.41 16.06 2.58
C ASN A 146 9.62 14.54 2.44
N ALA A 147 8.54 13.83 2.17
CA ALA A 147 8.53 12.39 2.03
C ALA A 147 8.79 11.98 0.58
N GLN A 148 9.49 10.84 0.43
CA GLN A 148 9.51 10.07 -0.80
C GLN A 148 8.98 8.66 -0.52
N VAL A 149 8.13 8.16 -1.41
CA VAL A 149 7.46 6.85 -1.28
C VAL A 149 7.62 6.06 -2.56
N GLU A 150 7.88 4.76 -2.43
CA GLU A 150 7.88 3.84 -3.55
C GLU A 150 6.51 3.16 -3.66
N VAL A 151 5.98 3.13 -4.87
CA VAL A 151 4.74 2.43 -5.22
C VAL A 151 5.07 1.27 -6.15
N TYR A 152 4.78 0.06 -5.70
CA TYR A 152 5.00 -1.19 -6.39
C TYR A 152 3.68 -1.62 -7.02
N VAL A 153 3.62 -1.60 -8.34
CA VAL A 153 2.43 -2.03 -9.09
C VAL A 153 2.67 -3.40 -9.67
N SER A 154 1.86 -4.37 -9.29
CA SER A 154 1.93 -5.74 -9.81
C SER A 154 1.66 -5.76 -11.32
N ILE A 155 2.47 -6.51 -12.06
CA ILE A 155 2.41 -6.58 -13.54
C ILE A 155 2.44 -8.03 -14.04
N ARG A 156 1.87 -8.24 -15.23
CA ARG A 156 1.88 -9.53 -15.96
C ARG A 156 3.20 -9.80 -16.67
#